data_AF-A0A251VNJ0-F1
#
_entry.id   AF-A0A251VNJ0-F1
#
_cell.length_a   1.000
_cell.length_b   1.000
_cell.length_c   1.000
_cell.angle_alpha   90.00
_cell.angle_beta   90.00
_cell.angle_gamma   90.00
#
_symmetry.space_group_name_H-M   'P 1'
#
loop_
_entity.id
_entity.type
_entity.pdbx_description
1 polymer ?
#
loop_
_entity_poly.entity_id
_entity_poly.type
_entity_poly.pdbx_seq_one_letter_code
_entity_poly.pdbx_strand_id
1 'polypeptide(L)'
;MYRTNWGIGHGLKYILEAHKGPFTGQGHKGLYEILTTLWHAQLSLNLAMLGSLTIVVAHHMYAMPPYPYLTTDYGTQLSLFTHHMWIGGFLIVGAAAHAAIFMVRDYDPTTRYNDLLDRVLRHRDAIISHLNWARIFLGFHSFGLYIHNDTMSALGRPQDMFSDTAIQLQPVFAQWIQNTHALAPGATAPGATASTSLTWGGGGGDLVAVGGKVALLPIPLGTADFFGTSHSCIYDSCDGIDTSERCSICS
;
A
#
# COMPACT_ATOMS: atom_id res chain seq x y z
N MET A 1 -27.78 -12.13 2.84
CA MET A 1 -27.40 -10.97 2.00
C MET A 1 -27.95 -11.12 0.58
N TYR A 2 -27.54 -12.14 -0.18
CA TYR A 2 -28.01 -12.36 -1.55
C TYR A 2 -29.24 -13.25 -1.62
N ARG A 3 -30.19 -12.90 -2.50
CA ARG A 3 -31.42 -13.66 -2.71
C ARG A 3 -31.14 -14.96 -3.46
N THR A 4 -31.68 -16.07 -2.95
CA THR A 4 -31.64 -17.39 -3.57
C THR A 4 -33.07 -17.93 -3.74
N ASN A 5 -33.23 -19.26 -3.84
CA ASN A 5 -34.51 -19.93 -4.12
C ASN A 5 -35.60 -19.65 -3.07
N TRP A 6 -35.23 -19.28 -1.83
CA TRP A 6 -36.18 -19.04 -0.74
C TRP A 6 -36.69 -17.60 -0.64
N GLY A 7 -36.46 -16.76 -1.66
CA GLY A 7 -37.07 -15.43 -1.77
C GLY A 7 -36.51 -14.35 -0.83
N ILE A 8 -35.74 -14.71 0.20
CA ILE A 8 -35.13 -13.81 1.18
C ILE A 8 -33.76 -13.33 0.69
N GLY A 9 -33.51 -12.02 0.75
CA GLY A 9 -32.24 -11.37 0.39
C GLY A 9 -32.37 -10.40 -0.79
N HIS A 10 -31.23 -9.87 -1.26
CA HIS A 10 -31.18 -8.90 -2.36
C HIS A 10 -30.67 -9.53 -3.66
N GLY A 11 -31.25 -9.14 -4.80
CA GLY A 11 -30.68 -9.45 -6.11
C GLY A 11 -29.54 -8.48 -6.44
N LEU A 12 -28.38 -9.01 -6.84
CA LEU A 12 -27.19 -8.23 -7.19
C LEU A 12 -27.48 -7.20 -8.29
N LYS A 13 -28.21 -7.60 -9.34
CA LYS A 13 -28.63 -6.69 -10.41
C LYS A 13 -29.44 -5.50 -9.89
N TYR A 14 -30.43 -5.77 -9.02
CA TYR A 14 -31.25 -4.71 -8.42
C TYR A 14 -30.44 -3.78 -7.54
N ILE A 15 -29.50 -4.31 -6.75
CA ILE A 15 -28.60 -3.47 -5.95
C ILE A 15 -27.80 -2.54 -6.88
N LEU A 16 -27.16 -3.08 -7.92
CA LEU A 16 -26.34 -2.30 -8.83
C LEU A 16 -27.15 -1.21 -9.54
N GLU A 17 -28.30 -1.57 -10.11
CA GLU A 17 -29.15 -0.63 -10.85
C GLU A 17 -29.80 0.43 -9.96
N ALA A 18 -29.99 0.16 -8.66
CA ALA A 18 -30.49 1.16 -7.71
C ALA A 18 -29.45 2.26 -7.43
N HIS A 19 -28.15 1.98 -7.59
CA HIS A 19 -27.08 2.95 -7.32
C HIS A 19 -26.79 3.83 -8.53
N LYS A 20 -27.52 4.94 -8.61
CA LYS A 20 -27.36 6.01 -9.61
C LYS A 20 -27.35 7.37 -8.91
N GLY A 21 -26.64 8.33 -9.48
CA GLY A 21 -26.51 9.67 -8.92
C GLY A 21 -26.52 10.75 -9.99
N PRO A 22 -26.70 12.02 -9.59
CA PRO A 22 -26.79 13.15 -10.52
C PRO A 22 -25.53 13.29 -11.39
N PHE A 23 -24.38 12.89 -10.85
CA PHE A 23 -23.09 12.94 -11.54
C PHE A 23 -22.71 11.66 -12.27
N THR A 24 -23.51 10.59 -12.25
CA THR A 24 -23.11 9.26 -12.76
C THR A 24 -24.02 8.69 -13.86
N GLY A 25 -25.01 9.46 -14.31
CA GLY A 25 -25.89 9.04 -15.41
C GLY A 25 -26.69 7.79 -15.05
N GLN A 26 -26.53 6.72 -15.84
CA GLN A 26 -27.18 5.43 -15.60
C GLN A 26 -26.48 4.58 -14.51
N GLY A 27 -25.43 5.09 -13.86
CA GLY A 27 -24.76 4.42 -12.75
C GLY A 27 -24.21 3.05 -13.14
N HIS A 28 -24.47 2.03 -12.33
CA HIS A 28 -23.95 0.66 -12.54
C HIS A 28 -24.81 -0.21 -13.47
N LYS A 29 -25.71 0.38 -14.26
CA LYS A 29 -26.52 -0.37 -15.23
C LYS A 29 -25.61 -1.17 -16.17
N GLY A 30 -25.92 -2.45 -16.38
CA GLY A 30 -25.13 -3.33 -17.25
C GLY A 30 -23.90 -3.99 -16.58
N LEU A 31 -23.46 -3.52 -15.41
CA LEU A 31 -22.28 -4.09 -14.75
C LEU A 31 -22.49 -5.55 -14.34
N TYR A 32 -23.72 -5.90 -13.92
CA TYR A 32 -24.09 -7.27 -13.61
C TYR A 32 -23.87 -8.19 -14.81
N GLU A 33 -24.33 -7.76 -15.99
CA GLU A 33 -24.18 -8.51 -17.23
C GLU A 33 -22.70 -8.64 -17.63
N ILE A 34 -21.88 -7.61 -17.46
CA ILE A 34 -20.42 -7.68 -17.72
C ILE A 34 -19.80 -8.79 -16.86
N LEU A 35 -20.03 -8.73 -15.55
CA LEU A 35 -19.34 -9.61 -14.61
C LEU A 35 -19.87 -11.07 -14.62
N THR A 36 -21.07 -11.30 -15.17
CA THR A 36 -21.66 -12.64 -15.24
C THR A 36 -21.49 -13.32 -16.59
N THR A 37 -21.24 -12.56 -17.67
CA THR A 37 -21.09 -13.11 -19.03
C THR A 37 -19.66 -13.07 -19.55
N LEU A 38 -18.81 -12.17 -19.03
CA LEU A 38 -17.49 -11.91 -19.59
C LEU A 38 -16.37 -12.33 -18.63
N TRP A 39 -15.69 -13.42 -18.98
CA TRP A 39 -14.62 -14.01 -18.18
C TRP A 39 -13.43 -13.08 -17.98
N HIS A 40 -13.04 -12.29 -18.99
CA HIS A 40 -11.91 -11.37 -18.86
C HIS A 40 -12.20 -10.21 -17.91
N ALA A 41 -13.45 -9.75 -17.84
CA ALA A 41 -13.85 -8.74 -16.86
C ALA A 41 -13.80 -9.29 -15.42
N GLN A 42 -14.31 -10.51 -15.21
CA GLN A 42 -14.26 -11.16 -13.90
C GLN A 42 -12.81 -11.47 -13.47
N LEU A 43 -12.00 -12.01 -14.39
CA LEU A 43 -10.60 -12.32 -14.12
C LEU A 43 -9.79 -11.06 -13.81
N SER A 44 -10.00 -9.97 -14.54
CA SER A 44 -9.37 -8.68 -14.25
C SER A 44 -9.64 -8.21 -12.83
N LEU A 45 -10.92 -8.19 -12.42
CA LEU A 45 -11.30 -7.76 -11.06
C LEU A 45 -10.72 -8.68 -9.97
N ASN A 46 -10.79 -9.99 -10.18
CA ASN A 46 -10.25 -10.97 -9.23
C ASN A 46 -8.74 -10.83 -9.08
N LEU A 47 -8.00 -10.65 -10.18
CA LEU A 47 -6.55 -10.45 -10.15
C LEU A 47 -6.17 -9.12 -9.48
N ALA A 48 -6.93 -8.04 -9.71
CA ALA A 48 -6.70 -6.76 -9.05
C ALA A 48 -6.85 -6.87 -7.53
N MET A 49 -7.92 -7.54 -7.07
CA MET A 49 -8.19 -7.74 -5.65
C MET A 49 -7.19 -8.70 -5.00
N LEU A 50 -6.89 -9.84 -5.65
CA LEU A 50 -5.95 -10.83 -5.12
C LEU A 50 -4.51 -10.30 -5.11
N GLY A 51 -4.11 -9.59 -6.17
CA GLY A 51 -2.80 -8.93 -6.25
C GLY A 51 -2.62 -7.87 -5.16
N SER A 52 -3.66 -7.06 -4.90
CA SER A 52 -3.65 -6.12 -3.78
C SER A 52 -3.61 -6.84 -2.43
N LEU A 53 -4.39 -7.92 -2.28
CA LEU A 53 -4.43 -8.71 -1.05
C LEU A 53 -3.07 -9.32 -0.71
N THR A 54 -2.35 -9.89 -1.67
CA THR A 54 -1.01 -10.47 -1.39
C THR A 54 0.01 -9.40 -0.97
N ILE A 55 -0.07 -8.18 -1.51
CA ILE A 55 0.76 -7.04 -1.03
C ILE A 55 0.40 -6.69 0.41
N VAL A 56 -0.90 -6.65 0.73
CA VAL A 56 -1.38 -6.43 2.10
C VAL A 56 -0.89 -7.53 3.04
N VAL A 57 -0.95 -8.80 2.61
CA VAL A 57 -0.43 -9.95 3.36
C VAL A 57 1.06 -9.79 3.63
N ALA A 58 1.86 -9.37 2.66
CA ALA A 58 3.28 -9.09 2.86
C ALA A 58 3.48 -8.08 4.00
N HIS A 59 2.74 -6.96 3.97
CA HIS A 59 2.84 -5.91 4.99
C HIS A 59 2.36 -6.37 6.37
N HIS A 60 1.31 -7.20 6.42
CA HIS A 60 0.80 -7.72 7.69
C HIS A 60 1.74 -8.77 8.29
N MET A 61 2.34 -9.64 7.47
CA MET A 61 3.19 -10.73 7.98
C MET A 61 4.51 -10.24 8.56
N TYR A 62 5.13 -9.19 8.01
CA TYR A 62 6.38 -8.67 8.58
C TYR A 62 6.14 -7.88 9.88
N ALA A 63 5.05 -7.10 9.95
CA ALA A 63 4.74 -6.28 11.13
C ALA A 63 3.95 -7.04 12.21
N MET A 64 3.25 -8.12 11.85
CA MET A 64 2.52 -9.01 12.77
C MET A 64 2.80 -10.48 12.43
N PRO A 65 4.00 -11.00 12.76
CA PRO A 65 4.41 -12.35 12.40
C PRO A 65 3.50 -13.41 13.03
N PRO A 66 2.76 -14.19 12.22
CA PRO A 66 1.72 -15.09 12.72
C PRO A 66 2.27 -16.46 13.18
N TYR A 67 3.54 -16.76 12.88
CA TYR A 67 4.13 -18.07 13.15
C TYR A 67 5.21 -18.00 14.24
N PRO A 68 5.30 -19.02 15.13
CA PRO A 68 6.36 -19.11 16.13
C PRO A 68 7.75 -19.08 15.51
N TYR A 69 8.66 -18.33 16.14
CA TYR A 69 10.07 -18.19 15.73
C TYR A 69 10.33 -17.58 14.34
N LEU A 70 9.28 -17.14 13.63
CA LEU A 70 9.44 -16.48 12.32
C LEU A 70 10.13 -15.11 12.45
N THR A 71 9.87 -14.38 13.54
CA THR A 71 10.45 -13.06 13.82
C THR A 71 11.97 -13.04 13.89
N THR A 72 12.59 -14.14 14.32
CA THR A 72 14.06 -14.23 14.49
C THR A 72 14.76 -14.92 13.32
N ASP A 73 13.98 -15.39 12.35
CA ASP A 73 14.46 -15.87 11.06
C ASP A 73 14.28 -14.78 10.00
N TYR A 74 15.23 -13.84 9.99
CA TYR A 74 15.24 -12.69 9.09
C TYR A 74 15.22 -13.09 7.62
N GLY A 75 15.90 -14.18 7.26
CA GLY A 75 15.93 -14.68 5.89
C GLY A 75 14.55 -15.11 5.40
N THR A 76 13.80 -15.82 6.24
CA THR A 76 12.43 -16.23 5.90
C THR A 76 11.48 -15.02 5.84
N GLN A 77 11.60 -14.05 6.76
CA GLN A 77 10.81 -12.82 6.73
C GLN A 77 11.02 -12.02 5.43
N LEU A 78 12.27 -11.73 5.08
CA LEU A 78 12.62 -11.02 3.85
C LEU A 78 12.12 -11.77 2.62
N SER A 79 12.32 -13.10 2.59
CA SER A 79 11.90 -13.95 1.47
C SER A 79 10.38 -13.94 1.31
N LEU A 80 9.61 -14.09 2.39
CA LEU A 80 8.14 -14.09 2.33
C LEU A 80 7.60 -12.73 1.93
N PHE A 81 8.15 -11.63 2.47
CA PHE A 81 7.75 -10.28 2.10
C PHE A 81 7.97 -10.04 0.61
N THR A 82 9.20 -10.24 0.12
CA THR A 82 9.55 -10.03 -1.29
C THR A 82 8.75 -10.94 -2.22
N HIS A 83 8.57 -12.21 -1.86
CA HIS A 83 7.76 -13.16 -2.61
C HIS A 83 6.31 -12.68 -2.81
N HIS A 84 5.62 -12.29 -1.73
CA HIS A 84 4.23 -11.83 -1.80
C HIS A 84 4.09 -10.48 -2.51
N MET A 85 5.08 -9.59 -2.37
CA MET A 85 5.14 -8.32 -3.10
C MET A 85 5.26 -8.56 -4.62
N TRP A 86 6.14 -9.45 -5.05
CA TRP A 86 6.33 -9.78 -6.46
C TRP A 86 5.10 -10.45 -7.07
N ILE A 87 4.53 -11.46 -6.39
CA ILE A 87 3.27 -12.08 -6.83
C ILE A 87 2.19 -11.02 -6.97
N GLY A 88 2.08 -10.10 -6.01
CA GLY A 88 1.12 -9.00 -6.07
C GLY A 88 1.29 -8.10 -7.28
N GLY A 89 2.53 -7.68 -7.55
CA GLY A 89 2.86 -6.92 -8.75
C GLY A 89 2.45 -7.64 -10.03
N PHE A 90 2.79 -8.93 -10.16
CA PHE A 90 2.41 -9.73 -11.34
C PHE A 90 0.89 -9.83 -11.52
N LEU A 91 0.14 -10.08 -10.44
CA LEU A 91 -1.32 -10.19 -10.50
C LEU A 91 -1.98 -8.84 -10.83
N ILE A 92 -1.51 -7.72 -10.29
CA ILE A 92 -2.03 -6.38 -10.60
C ILE A 92 -1.78 -6.01 -12.07
N VAL A 93 -0.59 -6.32 -12.60
CA VAL A 93 -0.29 -6.10 -14.03
C VAL A 93 -1.16 -7.02 -14.90
N GLY A 94 -1.33 -8.29 -14.50
CA GLY A 94 -2.24 -9.22 -15.16
C GLY A 94 -3.70 -8.74 -15.16
N ALA A 95 -4.14 -8.09 -14.07
CA ALA A 95 -5.47 -7.48 -13.99
C ALA A 95 -5.67 -6.39 -15.03
N ALA A 96 -4.68 -5.52 -15.22
CA ALA A 96 -4.71 -4.48 -16.25
C ALA A 96 -4.69 -5.08 -17.67
N ALA A 97 -3.89 -6.14 -17.89
CA ALA A 97 -3.87 -6.85 -19.16
C ALA A 97 -5.23 -7.46 -19.52
N HIS A 98 -5.89 -8.13 -18.57
CA HIS A 98 -7.23 -8.68 -18.80
C HIS A 98 -8.32 -7.61 -18.91
N ALA A 99 -8.18 -6.46 -18.23
CA ALA A 99 -9.06 -5.31 -18.45
C ALA A 99 -8.95 -4.80 -19.90
N ALA A 100 -7.73 -4.68 -20.43
CA ALA A 100 -7.51 -4.29 -21.82
C ALA A 100 -8.07 -5.32 -22.81
N ILE A 101 -7.88 -6.62 -22.56
CA ILE A 101 -8.46 -7.68 -23.39
C ILE A 101 -10.00 -7.60 -23.39
N PHE A 102 -10.61 -7.40 -22.22
CA PHE A 102 -12.05 -7.18 -22.11
C PHE A 102 -12.50 -5.97 -22.95
N MET A 103 -11.79 -4.84 -22.86
CA MET A 103 -12.12 -3.63 -23.62
C MET A 103 -12.01 -3.81 -25.14
N VAL A 104 -11.13 -4.68 -25.63
CA VAL A 104 -10.94 -4.93 -27.06
C VAL A 104 -11.92 -5.96 -27.60
N ARG A 105 -12.16 -7.03 -26.85
CA ARG A 105 -12.87 -8.22 -27.34
C ARG A 105 -14.36 -8.20 -27.02
N ASP A 106 -14.70 -7.80 -25.80
CA ASP A 106 -15.99 -8.10 -25.21
C ASP A 106 -16.82 -6.84 -24.87
N TYR A 107 -16.20 -5.66 -24.91
CA TYR A 107 -16.89 -4.38 -24.70
C TYR A 107 -17.63 -3.93 -25.96
N ASP A 108 -18.93 -3.69 -25.83
CA ASP A 108 -19.78 -3.18 -26.90
C ASP A 108 -20.38 -1.81 -26.51
N PRO A 109 -20.02 -0.72 -27.20
CA PRO A 109 -20.52 0.61 -26.88
C PRO A 109 -22.01 0.80 -27.21
N THR A 110 -22.59 -0.04 -28.08
CA THR A 110 -23.98 0.12 -28.51
C THR A 110 -24.99 -0.27 -27.43
N THR A 111 -24.61 -1.21 -26.56
CA THR A 111 -25.44 -1.65 -25.43
C THR A 111 -25.19 -0.84 -24.15
N ARG A 112 -24.18 0.03 -24.13
CA ARG A 112 -23.61 0.67 -22.92
C ARG A 112 -23.64 2.18 -22.95
N TYR A 113 -24.85 2.72 -23.06
CA TYR A 113 -25.04 4.16 -23.11
C TYR A 113 -25.11 4.79 -21.71
N ASN A 114 -24.21 5.75 -21.45
CA ASN A 114 -24.23 6.64 -20.29
C ASN A 114 -24.20 5.94 -18.92
N ASP A 115 -23.63 4.74 -18.86
CA ASP A 115 -23.22 4.09 -17.62
C ASP A 115 -21.87 4.64 -17.11
N LEU A 116 -21.37 4.12 -15.99
CA LEU A 116 -20.09 4.57 -15.43
C LEU A 116 -18.90 4.33 -16.36
N LEU A 117 -18.84 3.17 -17.03
CA LEU A 117 -17.71 2.79 -17.87
C LEU A 117 -17.64 3.68 -19.11
N ASP A 118 -18.76 3.87 -19.81
CA ASP A 118 -18.86 4.78 -20.96
C ASP A 118 -18.47 6.21 -20.56
N ARG A 119 -18.91 6.67 -19.38
CA ARG A 119 -18.55 8.02 -18.92
C ARG A 119 -17.06 8.15 -18.70
N VAL A 120 -16.40 7.19 -18.05
CA VAL A 120 -14.92 7.18 -17.89
C VAL A 120 -14.22 7.28 -19.23
N LEU A 121 -14.66 6.52 -20.24
CA LEU A 121 -14.08 6.56 -21.58
C LEU A 121 -14.23 7.92 -22.27
N ARG A 122 -15.36 8.61 -22.07
CA ARG A 122 -15.64 9.93 -22.65
C ARG A 122 -14.73 11.05 -22.13
N HIS A 123 -14.10 10.89 -20.97
CA HIS A 123 -13.14 11.87 -20.43
C HIS A 123 -11.77 11.25 -20.14
N ARG A 124 -11.41 10.18 -20.85
CA ARG A 124 -10.13 9.47 -20.67
C ARG A 124 -8.92 10.41 -20.83
N ASP A 125 -8.97 11.38 -21.74
CA ASP A 125 -7.84 12.29 -21.99
C ASP A 125 -7.59 13.22 -20.78
N ALA A 126 -8.66 13.61 -20.07
CA ALA A 126 -8.54 14.35 -18.82
C ALA A 126 -7.92 13.48 -17.72
N ILE A 127 -8.37 12.22 -17.57
CA ILE A 127 -7.81 11.29 -16.58
C ILE A 127 -6.31 11.07 -16.84
N ILE A 128 -5.93 10.77 -18.09
CA ILE A 128 -4.56 10.48 -18.48
C ILE A 128 -3.66 11.72 -18.33
N SER A 129 -4.12 12.91 -18.70
CA SER A 129 -3.33 14.14 -18.54
C SER A 129 -3.09 14.52 -17.07
N HIS A 130 -4.08 14.38 -16.20
CA HIS A 130 -3.91 14.64 -14.76
C HIS A 130 -2.98 13.60 -14.13
N LEU A 131 -3.10 12.32 -14.50
CA LEU A 131 -2.21 11.28 -14.02
C LEU A 131 -0.77 11.48 -14.54
N ASN A 132 -0.60 11.97 -15.76
CA ASN A 132 0.71 12.34 -16.30
C ASN A 132 1.34 13.50 -15.52
N TRP A 133 0.57 14.56 -15.27
CA TRP A 133 1.02 15.67 -14.42
C TRP A 133 1.43 15.19 -13.03
N ALA A 134 0.61 14.36 -12.39
CA ALA A 134 0.90 13.82 -11.06
C ALA A 134 2.20 12.99 -11.04
N ARG A 135 2.44 12.15 -12.07
CA ARG A 135 3.70 11.37 -12.18
C ARG A 135 4.93 12.25 -12.35
N ILE A 136 4.83 13.31 -13.17
CA ILE A 136 5.93 14.27 -13.35
C ILE A 136 6.20 15.01 -12.04
N PHE A 137 5.15 15.50 -11.39
CA PHE A 137 5.23 16.16 -10.10
C PHE A 137 5.90 15.26 -9.05
N LEU A 138 5.41 14.02 -8.90
CA LEU A 138 6.00 13.05 -7.98
C LEU A 138 7.46 12.74 -8.32
N GLY A 139 7.83 12.62 -9.59
CA GLY A 139 9.22 12.37 -9.99
C GLY A 139 10.16 13.51 -9.58
N PHE A 140 9.77 14.77 -9.82
CA PHE A 140 10.58 15.93 -9.41
C PHE A 140 10.67 16.11 -7.89
N HIS A 141 9.61 15.77 -7.14
CA HIS A 141 9.52 16.01 -5.70
C HIS A 141 9.80 14.75 -4.84
N SER A 142 10.22 13.64 -5.45
CA SER A 142 10.77 12.48 -4.76
C SER A 142 12.20 12.21 -5.25
N PHE A 143 12.34 11.60 -6.44
CA PHE A 143 13.63 11.30 -7.03
C PHE A 143 14.53 12.54 -7.20
N GLY A 144 13.95 13.69 -7.56
CA GLY A 144 14.72 14.95 -7.65
C GLY A 144 15.36 15.38 -6.34
N LEU A 145 14.77 15.06 -5.18
CA LEU A 145 15.34 15.37 -3.87
C LEU A 145 16.56 14.49 -3.54
N TYR A 146 16.60 13.25 -4.04
CA TYR A 146 17.80 12.41 -3.95
C TYR A 146 18.97 13.01 -4.73
N ILE A 147 18.73 13.46 -5.96
CA ILE A 147 19.78 14.14 -6.76
C ILE A 147 20.24 15.43 -6.08
N HIS A 148 19.32 16.20 -5.51
CA HIS A 148 19.66 17.38 -4.70
C HIS A 148 20.58 16.99 -3.53
N ASN A 149 20.23 15.97 -2.76
CA ASN A 149 21.03 15.50 -1.63
C ASN A 149 22.42 15.01 -2.07
N ASP A 150 22.52 14.22 -3.13
CA ASP A 150 23.81 13.77 -3.68
C ASP A 150 24.69 14.96 -4.10
N THR A 151 24.09 15.95 -4.74
CA THR A 151 24.79 17.16 -5.18
C THR A 151 25.25 18.01 -3.99
N MET A 152 24.38 18.24 -3.00
CA MET A 152 24.74 19.03 -1.81
C MET A 152 25.80 18.32 -0.97
N SER A 153 25.71 16.99 -0.84
CA SER A 153 26.73 16.17 -0.18
C SER A 153 28.08 16.27 -0.91
N ALA A 154 28.10 16.07 -2.23
CA ALA A 154 29.31 16.16 -3.05
C ALA A 154 29.94 17.57 -3.04
N LEU A 155 29.13 18.62 -2.90
CA LEU A 155 29.59 20.01 -2.76
C LEU A 155 30.07 20.35 -1.33
N GLY A 156 30.04 19.41 -0.39
CA GLY A 156 30.45 19.62 1.00
C GLY A 156 29.48 20.52 1.77
N ARG A 157 28.18 20.51 1.42
CA ARG A 157 27.12 21.32 2.03
C ARG A 157 26.07 20.45 2.74
N PRO A 158 26.43 19.66 3.76
CA PRO A 158 25.49 18.76 4.44
C PRO A 158 24.34 19.51 5.14
N GLN A 159 24.54 20.76 5.55
CA GLN A 159 23.51 21.60 6.15
C GLN A 159 22.37 22.00 5.19
N ASP A 160 22.59 21.87 3.87
CA ASP A 160 21.61 22.18 2.83
C ASP A 160 20.92 20.93 2.27
N MET A 161 21.19 19.77 2.86
CA MET A 161 20.54 18.50 2.53
C MET A 161 19.17 18.40 3.20
N PHE A 162 18.28 17.64 2.56
CA PHE A 162 17.08 17.17 3.22
C PHE A 162 17.40 15.92 4.06
N SER A 163 17.43 16.08 5.38
CA SER A 163 17.79 15.04 6.35
C SER A 163 17.19 15.36 7.72
N ASP A 164 17.27 14.41 8.65
CA ASP A 164 16.81 14.62 10.02
C ASP A 164 17.64 15.65 10.80
N THR A 165 18.88 15.92 10.38
CA THR A 165 19.81 16.84 11.06
C THR A 165 19.88 18.23 10.42
N ALA A 166 19.32 18.40 9.22
CA ALA A 166 19.34 19.64 8.46
C ALA A 166 17.91 20.07 8.08
N ILE A 167 17.55 20.03 6.79
CA ILE A 167 16.22 20.41 6.34
C ILE A 167 15.28 19.20 6.46
N GLN A 168 14.47 19.19 7.51
CA GLN A 168 13.61 18.04 7.82
C GLN A 168 12.35 18.01 6.95
N LEU A 169 12.02 16.83 6.42
CA LEU A 169 10.73 16.54 5.80
C LEU A 169 10.10 15.33 6.50
N GLN A 170 9.50 15.58 7.66
CA GLN A 170 8.97 14.53 8.52
C GLN A 170 7.62 13.99 8.03
N PRO A 171 7.37 12.67 8.10
CA PRO A 171 6.09 12.05 7.76
C PRO A 171 5.08 12.18 8.91
N VAL A 172 4.72 13.42 9.27
CA VAL A 172 3.90 13.74 10.46
C VAL A 172 2.57 12.98 10.49
N PHE A 173 1.93 12.78 9.34
CA PHE A 173 0.68 12.01 9.27
C PHE A 173 0.88 10.54 9.61
N ALA A 174 1.99 9.93 9.17
CA ALA A 174 2.29 8.55 9.51
C ALA A 174 2.61 8.43 11.01
N GLN A 175 3.44 9.33 11.56
CA GLN A 175 3.73 9.39 13.00
C GLN A 175 2.45 9.57 13.84
N TRP A 176 1.51 10.40 13.38
CA TRP A 176 0.22 10.56 14.04
C TRP A 176 -0.62 9.27 14.05
N ILE A 177 -0.62 8.52 12.95
CA ILE A 177 -1.25 7.19 12.89
C ILE A 177 -0.54 6.22 13.83
N GLN A 178 0.81 6.17 13.84
CA GLN A 178 1.56 5.32 14.77
C GLN A 178 1.14 5.59 16.22
N ASN A 179 1.10 6.87 16.62
CA ASN A 179 0.68 7.29 17.95
C ASN A 179 -0.77 6.90 18.27
N THR A 180 -1.68 7.02 17.31
CA THR A 180 -3.08 6.63 17.49
C THR A 180 -3.22 5.13 17.76
N HIS A 181 -2.47 4.28 17.04
CA HIS A 181 -2.47 2.82 17.23
C HIS A 181 -1.73 2.38 18.50
N ALA A 182 -0.64 3.06 18.82
CA ALA A 182 0.14 2.88 20.03
C ALA A 182 -0.68 3.16 21.31
N LEU A 183 -1.50 4.21 21.29
CA LEU A 183 -2.33 4.64 22.43
C LEU A 183 -3.75 4.04 22.41
N ALA A 184 -4.07 3.19 21.44
CA ALA A 184 -5.40 2.58 21.33
C ALA A 184 -5.78 1.67 22.53
N PRO A 185 -4.89 0.80 23.05
CA PRO A 185 -5.21 -0.10 24.16
C PRO A 185 -5.65 0.67 25.41
N GLY A 186 -6.79 0.29 25.99
CA GLY A 186 -7.35 0.95 27.18
C GLY A 186 -8.06 2.29 26.90
N ALA A 187 -7.96 2.85 25.70
CA ALA A 187 -8.66 4.07 25.29
C ALA A 187 -9.68 3.79 24.18
N THR A 188 -9.28 3.85 22.91
CA THR A 188 -10.18 3.58 21.76
C THR A 188 -10.41 2.09 21.55
N ALA A 189 -9.59 1.22 22.16
CA ALA A 189 -9.78 -0.22 22.25
C ALA A 189 -9.71 -0.69 23.72
N PRO A 190 -10.76 -0.50 24.53
CA PRO A 190 -10.74 -0.81 25.97
C PRO A 190 -10.48 -2.27 26.31
N GLY A 191 -10.87 -3.20 25.42
CA GLY A 191 -10.66 -4.63 25.61
C GLY A 191 -9.32 -5.16 25.09
N ALA A 192 -8.50 -4.32 24.46
CA ALA A 192 -7.19 -4.71 23.96
C ALA A 192 -6.12 -4.49 25.04
N THR A 193 -5.24 -5.47 25.22
CA THR A 193 -4.12 -5.41 26.18
C THR A 193 -2.81 -4.92 25.57
N ALA A 194 -2.69 -4.92 24.24
CA ALA A 194 -1.53 -4.47 23.49
C ALA A 194 -1.98 -3.78 22.20
N SER A 195 -1.09 -2.98 21.61
CA SER A 195 -1.34 -2.32 20.33
C SER A 195 -1.41 -3.34 19.19
N THR A 196 -1.93 -2.93 18.03
CA THR A 196 -2.09 -3.83 16.88
C THR A 196 -0.79 -4.44 16.35
N SER A 197 0.36 -3.79 16.59
CA SER A 197 1.70 -4.30 16.32
C SER A 197 2.70 -3.59 17.22
N LEU A 198 3.78 -4.28 17.58
CA LEU A 198 4.87 -3.71 18.36
C LEU A 198 5.67 -2.66 17.57
N THR A 199 5.51 -2.59 16.23
CA THR A 199 6.17 -1.59 15.38
C THR A 199 5.69 -0.17 15.62
N TRP A 200 4.51 0.04 16.24
CA TRP A 200 3.93 1.37 16.49
C TRP A 200 4.58 2.15 17.63
N GLY A 201 5.27 1.48 18.56
CA GLY A 201 6.10 2.17 19.56
C GLY A 201 5.41 2.78 20.78
N GLY A 202 4.14 2.46 21.10
CA GLY A 202 3.56 2.91 22.37
C GLY A 202 2.77 1.86 23.14
N GLY A 203 2.59 2.16 24.43
CA GLY A 203 2.07 1.24 25.45
C GLY A 203 3.13 0.40 26.18
N GLY A 204 4.36 0.93 26.36
CA GLY A 204 5.49 0.14 26.88
C GLY A 204 6.13 -0.71 25.78
N GLY A 205 6.42 -0.09 24.64
CA GLY A 205 7.01 -0.71 23.45
C GLY A 205 8.42 -1.21 23.72
N ASP A 206 8.51 -2.33 24.43
CA ASP A 206 9.75 -3.02 24.70
C ASP A 206 10.19 -3.78 23.45
N LEU A 207 11.48 -3.68 23.16
CA LEU A 207 12.16 -4.56 22.24
C LEU A 207 11.89 -6.01 22.67
N VAL A 208 11.29 -6.81 21.79
CA VAL A 208 11.12 -8.23 22.03
C VAL A 208 12.31 -8.94 21.44
N ALA A 209 13.07 -9.66 22.27
CA ALA A 209 14.18 -10.49 21.83
C ALA A 209 13.93 -11.97 22.15
N VAL A 210 14.34 -12.85 21.23
CA VAL A 210 14.28 -14.31 21.40
C VAL A 210 15.62 -14.90 20.99
N GLY A 211 16.27 -15.63 21.89
CA GLY A 211 17.56 -16.28 21.58
C GLY A 211 18.68 -15.32 21.20
N GLY A 212 18.71 -14.12 21.81
CA GLY A 212 19.73 -13.09 21.53
C GLY A 212 19.51 -12.32 20.22
N LYS A 213 18.42 -12.58 19.50
CA LYS A 213 18.01 -11.84 18.30
C LYS A 213 16.82 -10.96 18.58
N VAL A 214 16.77 -9.77 17.97
CA VAL A 214 15.60 -8.90 18.03
C VAL A 214 14.50 -9.48 17.17
N ALA A 215 13.35 -9.76 17.78
CA ALA A 215 12.18 -10.29 17.11
C ALA A 215 11.33 -9.16 16.50
N LEU A 216 11.01 -8.13 17.30
CA LEU A 216 10.26 -6.94 16.87
C LEU A 216 10.68 -5.74 17.72
N LEU A 217 10.74 -4.57 17.08
CA LEU A 217 11.02 -3.29 17.72
C LEU A 217 10.16 -2.17 17.08
N PRO A 218 9.93 -1.04 17.77
CA PRO A 218 9.28 0.12 17.19
C PRO A 218 10.03 0.66 15.97
N ILE A 219 9.34 0.87 14.85
CA ILE A 219 9.96 1.39 13.62
C ILE A 219 9.75 2.91 13.59
N PRO A 220 10.77 3.73 13.92
CA PRO A 220 10.65 5.18 13.82
C PRO A 220 10.52 5.59 12.36
N LEU A 221 9.77 6.67 12.12
CA LEU A 221 9.61 7.24 10.79
C LEU A 221 10.23 8.64 10.76
N GLY A 222 11.31 8.80 10.00
CA GLY A 222 12.05 10.05 9.82
C GLY A 222 11.96 10.62 8.40
N THR A 223 12.84 11.57 8.09
CA THR A 223 12.93 12.21 6.77
C THR A 223 13.31 11.19 5.69
N ALA A 224 14.16 10.22 6.02
CA ALA A 224 14.52 9.13 5.11
C ALA A 224 13.30 8.30 4.66
N ASP A 225 12.41 7.98 5.60
CA ASP A 225 11.20 7.20 5.35
C ASP A 225 10.17 8.00 4.54
N PHE A 226 10.12 9.33 4.72
CA PHE A 226 9.30 10.20 3.88
C PHE A 226 9.69 10.14 2.40
N PHE A 227 10.97 9.91 2.09
CA PHE A 227 11.45 9.75 0.71
C PHE A 227 11.29 8.33 0.15
N GLY A 228 11.01 7.33 1.01
CA GLY A 228 10.90 5.93 0.62
C GLY A 228 12.23 5.17 0.67
N THR A 229 13.23 5.72 1.36
CA THR A 229 14.46 5.00 1.69
C THR A 229 14.46 4.61 3.16
N SER A 230 14.78 3.35 3.45
CA SER A 230 15.35 2.97 4.75
C SER A 230 16.79 3.48 4.86
N HIS A 231 16.99 4.80 4.71
CA HIS A 231 18.29 5.44 4.76
C HIS A 231 18.77 5.73 6.18
N SER A 232 18.10 5.20 7.22
CA SER A 232 18.69 5.22 8.57
C SER A 232 19.97 4.37 8.69
N CYS A 233 20.32 3.57 7.67
CA CYS A 233 21.48 2.68 7.73
C CYS A 233 22.62 2.96 6.73
N ILE A 234 22.44 3.83 5.73
CA ILE A 234 23.50 4.02 4.69
C ILE A 234 24.38 5.26 4.96
N TYR A 235 23.86 6.28 5.66
CA TYR A 235 24.60 7.54 5.87
C TYR A 235 24.69 8.04 7.31
N ASP A 236 23.98 7.42 8.26
CA ASP A 236 24.23 7.67 9.69
C ASP A 236 25.50 6.94 10.12
N SER A 237 26.63 7.61 9.87
CA SER A 237 27.97 7.44 10.45
C SER A 237 28.12 6.23 11.36
N CYS A 238 28.78 5.19 10.85
CA CYS A 238 29.44 4.13 11.64
C CYS A 238 30.63 4.69 12.45
N ASP A 239 30.53 5.91 12.97
CA ASP A 239 31.53 6.50 13.84
C ASP A 239 31.13 6.24 15.30
N GLY A 240 31.67 5.15 15.85
CA GLY A 240 31.98 5.09 17.28
C GLY A 240 31.20 4.15 18.18
N ILE A 241 30.37 3.21 17.69
CA ILE A 241 29.72 2.18 18.53
C ILE A 241 29.70 0.83 17.81
N ASP A 242 29.95 -0.23 18.58
CA ASP A 242 30.30 -1.61 18.21
C ASP A 242 29.50 -2.20 17.03
N THR A 243 30.26 -2.77 16.07
CA THR A 243 29.83 -3.14 14.71
C THR A 243 28.89 -4.35 14.59
N SER A 244 28.37 -4.92 15.69
CA SER A 244 27.48 -6.10 15.62
C SER A 244 25.98 -5.80 15.73
N GLU A 245 25.56 -4.66 16.27
CA GLU A 245 24.14 -4.42 16.56
C GLU A 245 23.36 -3.73 15.43
N ARG A 246 23.98 -2.85 14.63
CA ARG A 246 23.26 -2.14 13.53
C ARG A 246 23.13 -2.92 12.23
N CYS A 247 24.04 -3.86 11.93
CA CYS A 247 23.97 -4.60 10.66
C CYS A 247 22.76 -5.56 10.59
N SER A 248 22.18 -5.91 11.74
CA SER A 248 20.97 -6.75 11.83
C SER A 248 19.69 -6.01 11.44
N ILE A 249 19.73 -4.69 11.27
CA ILE A 249 18.58 -3.85 10.90
C ILE A 249 18.42 -3.79 9.36
N CYS A 250 19.39 -4.30 8.59
CA CYS A 250 19.40 -4.33 7.12
C CYS A 250 19.21 -5.74 6.52
N SER A 251 18.53 -6.65 7.22
CA SER A 251 18.16 -7.97 6.68
C SER A 251 16.65 -8.10 6.55
#